data_AF-S8DZY9-F1
#
_entry.id   AF-S8DZY9-F1
#
_cell.length_a   1.000
_cell.length_b   1.000
_cell.length_c   1.000
_cell.angle_alpha   90.00
_cell.angle_beta   90.00
_cell.angle_gamma   90.00
#
_symmetry.space_group_name_H-M   'P 1'
#
loop_
_entity.id
_entity.type
_entity.pdbx_description
1 polymer ?
#
loop_
_entity_poly.entity_id
_entity_poly.type
_entity_poly.pdbx_seq_one_letter_code
_entity_poly.pdbx_strand_id
1 'polypeptide(L)'
;MPSRTATRESNSRQVTNILHTLRGEQYRHEQNLQRVRARAPVTISYNNPTLPFDQIYRERLARREPSPPPVRDPPPIRIGPEGVLEYAYPRGRVPGPRPPRSWSGLFRDGRDEYSSEDDERAWRSNALSLIYSHLAPSPGSDGAPVPRLTLLCSRYLVSLYPGQDASEEFAEDVVPYLPGHLRRDLIRWSAVHDPLPTAKLTALTESDGHVDGELIVVGPRASLPRDVFRTRRRLPLDMPHSGAAATQTVPEQASDSEALESWDSPTSEERARQPMQALILLSTPLPVNMLLAFPPTLTHIALLALPTSTPIFRLPRICPLVEVLDVSFNKWLTHSHAGNESVLQRVEWDRWSRLRVLGLTGTGVGEEIVPRVNMGRWVDVDIVGLVSVKDAMSNLTLGL
;
A
#
# COMPACT_ATOMS: atom_id res chain seq x y z
N MET A 1 20.39 49.36 -49.41
CA MET A 1 18.99 49.10 -49.81
C MET A 1 18.55 47.75 -49.25
N PRO A 2 17.65 47.70 -48.25
CA PRO A 2 17.18 46.44 -47.67
C PRO A 2 16.01 45.85 -48.47
N SER A 3 16.02 44.53 -48.65
CA SER A 3 15.11 43.76 -49.48
C SER A 3 13.71 43.66 -48.86
N ARG A 4 12.70 43.87 -49.71
CA ARG A 4 11.30 44.13 -49.34
C ARG A 4 10.43 42.87 -49.24
N THR A 5 11.04 41.68 -49.13
CA THR A 5 10.34 40.38 -49.26
C THR A 5 10.03 39.66 -47.94
N ALA A 6 10.52 40.15 -46.80
CA ALA A 6 10.39 39.44 -45.52
C ALA A 6 9.05 39.61 -44.78
N THR A 7 8.14 40.49 -45.22
CA THR A 7 6.92 40.80 -44.45
C THR A 7 5.74 39.88 -44.72
N ARG A 8 5.73 39.10 -45.81
CA ARG A 8 4.53 38.36 -46.24
C ARG A 8 4.33 37.00 -45.55
N GLU A 9 5.38 36.37 -45.04
CA GLU A 9 5.28 35.06 -44.36
C GLU A 9 4.80 35.16 -42.90
N SER A 10 4.89 36.34 -42.27
CA SER A 10 4.47 36.54 -40.88
C SER A 10 2.95 36.44 -40.69
N ASN A 11 2.18 36.85 -41.70
CA ASN A 11 0.72 36.88 -41.63
C ASN A 11 0.07 35.49 -41.73
N SER A 12 0.69 34.52 -42.41
CA SER A 12 0.09 33.17 -42.56
C SER A 12 0.11 32.39 -41.24
N ARG A 13 1.19 32.51 -40.46
CA ARG A 13 1.31 31.89 -39.13
C ARG A 13 0.34 32.50 -38.12
N GLN A 14 0.03 33.77 -38.26
CA GLN A 14 -0.91 34.46 -37.38
C GLN A 14 -2.34 33.93 -37.55
N VAL A 15 -2.78 33.67 -38.79
CA VAL A 15 -4.10 33.08 -39.06
C VAL A 15 -4.19 31.65 -38.49
N THR A 16 -3.15 30.84 -38.63
CA THR A 16 -3.13 29.48 -38.07
C THR A 16 -3.21 29.50 -36.54
N ASN A 17 -2.50 30.42 -35.88
CA ASN A 17 -2.59 30.60 -34.43
C ASN A 17 -3.98 31.06 -34.00
N ILE A 18 -4.61 32.00 -34.72
CA ILE A 18 -5.97 32.46 -34.40
C ILE A 18 -6.97 31.31 -34.52
N LEU A 19 -6.89 30.50 -35.58
CA LEU A 19 -7.77 29.34 -35.75
C LEU A 19 -7.54 28.26 -34.69
N HIS A 20 -6.29 28.01 -34.29
CA HIS A 20 -5.98 27.08 -33.21
C HIS A 20 -6.54 27.56 -31.86
N THR A 21 -6.48 28.87 -31.62
CA THR A 21 -7.00 29.50 -30.40
C THR A 21 -8.53 29.45 -30.36
N LEU A 22 -9.20 29.80 -31.46
CA LEU A 22 -10.67 29.75 -31.57
C LEU A 22 -11.23 28.33 -31.43
N ARG A 23 -10.58 27.33 -32.04
CA ARG A 23 -10.96 25.91 -31.86
C ARG A 23 -10.79 25.44 -30.42
N GLY A 24 -9.70 25.87 -29.76
CA GLY A 24 -9.46 25.55 -28.35
C GLY A 24 -10.49 26.20 -27.41
N GLU A 25 -10.96 27.40 -27.74
CA GLU A 25 -11.94 28.11 -26.93
C GLU A 25 -13.35 27.51 -27.06
N GLN A 26 -13.78 27.16 -28.28
CA GLN A 26 -15.04 26.43 -28.49
C GLN A 26 -15.07 25.12 -27.71
N TYR A 27 -13.98 24.36 -27.70
CA TYR A 27 -13.87 23.12 -26.95
C TYR A 27 -14.03 23.31 -25.43
N ARG A 28 -13.42 24.36 -24.86
CA ARG A 28 -13.58 24.70 -23.43
C ARG A 28 -15.00 25.16 -23.10
N HIS A 29 -15.62 25.93 -23.98
CA HIS A 29 -16.98 26.43 -23.79
C HIS A 29 -18.01 25.28 -23.84
N GLU A 30 -17.82 24.32 -24.75
CA GLU A 30 -18.66 23.12 -24.83
C GLU A 30 -18.52 22.23 -23.59
N GLN A 31 -17.29 22.03 -23.08
CA GLN A 31 -17.09 21.30 -21.81
C GLN A 31 -17.76 21.99 -20.61
N ASN A 32 -17.69 23.33 -20.54
CA ASN A 32 -18.35 24.10 -19.47
C ASN A 32 -19.89 24.00 -19.56
N LEU A 33 -20.46 24.08 -20.78
CA LEU A 33 -21.90 23.95 -20.99
C LEU A 33 -22.42 22.56 -20.62
N GLN A 34 -21.67 21.50 -20.91
CA GLN A 34 -22.06 20.15 -20.55
C GLN A 34 -21.98 19.85 -19.04
N ARG A 35 -21.51 20.80 -18.20
CA ARG A 35 -21.34 20.65 -16.74
C ARG A 35 -20.69 19.31 -16.36
N VAL A 36 -19.85 18.75 -17.23
CA VAL A 36 -19.19 17.49 -16.96
C VAL A 36 -18.16 17.79 -15.90
N ARG A 37 -18.52 17.49 -14.65
CA ARG A 37 -17.64 17.53 -13.47
C ARG A 37 -16.29 17.01 -13.93
N ALA A 38 -15.27 17.87 -13.94
CA ALA A 38 -13.97 17.63 -14.56
C ALA A 38 -13.53 16.20 -14.25
N ARG A 39 -13.72 15.30 -15.23
CA ARG A 39 -13.19 13.95 -15.11
C ARG A 39 -11.68 14.18 -15.13
N ALA A 40 -11.04 14.02 -13.97
CA ALA A 40 -9.59 13.91 -13.90
C ALA A 40 -9.16 13.03 -15.07
N PRO A 41 -8.13 13.42 -15.85
CA PRO A 41 -7.77 12.71 -17.06
C PRO A 41 -7.68 11.25 -16.69
N VAL A 42 -8.63 10.46 -17.20
CA VAL A 42 -8.52 9.02 -17.15
C VAL A 42 -7.22 8.79 -17.91
N THR A 43 -6.16 8.43 -17.18
CA THR A 43 -5.01 7.80 -17.78
C THR A 43 -5.57 6.55 -18.44
N ILE A 44 -5.99 6.71 -19.69
CA ILE A 44 -6.31 5.63 -20.60
C ILE A 44 -5.00 4.86 -20.63
N SER A 45 -4.97 3.77 -19.87
CA SER A 45 -3.94 2.76 -20.02
C SER A 45 -4.00 2.34 -21.48
N TYR A 46 -2.97 2.68 -22.25
CA TYR A 46 -2.78 2.26 -23.63
C TYR A 46 -2.48 0.75 -23.73
N ASN A 47 -3.18 -0.08 -22.94
CA ASN A 47 -3.15 -1.54 -22.98
C ASN A 47 -4.45 -2.12 -23.56
N ASN A 48 -5.22 -1.33 -24.31
CA ASN A 48 -6.15 -1.90 -25.28
C ASN A 48 -5.38 -2.09 -26.58
N PRO A 49 -5.06 -3.32 -27.00
CA PRO A 49 -4.43 -3.54 -28.30
C PRO A 49 -5.38 -3.03 -29.38
N THR A 50 -4.95 -2.02 -30.13
CA THR A 50 -5.69 -1.41 -31.25
C THR A 50 -5.73 -2.30 -32.50
N LEU A 51 -5.42 -3.59 -32.37
CA LEU A 51 -5.46 -4.55 -33.45
C LEU A 51 -6.56 -5.58 -33.16
N PRO A 52 -7.57 -5.73 -34.03
CA PRO A 52 -8.55 -6.79 -33.93
C PRO A 52 -7.82 -8.14 -33.88
N PHE A 53 -8.11 -8.96 -32.88
CA PHE A 53 -7.50 -10.29 -32.69
C PHE A 53 -7.55 -11.15 -33.97
N ASP A 54 -8.57 -10.94 -34.80
CA ASP A 54 -8.81 -11.66 -36.04
C ASP A 54 -7.75 -11.41 -37.14
N GLN A 55 -6.96 -10.34 -37.05
CA GLN A 55 -5.89 -10.04 -38.01
C GLN A 55 -4.55 -10.70 -37.66
N ILE A 56 -4.31 -11.04 -36.38
CA ILE A 56 -3.04 -11.63 -35.94
C ILE A 56 -2.94 -13.11 -36.35
N TYR A 57 -4.07 -13.80 -36.50
CA TYR A 57 -4.11 -15.25 -36.75
C TYR A 57 -4.58 -15.66 -38.15
N ARG A 58 -4.85 -14.71 -39.07
CA ARG A 58 -5.45 -15.04 -40.39
C ARG A 58 -4.47 -15.39 -41.51
N GLU A 59 -3.17 -15.17 -41.37
CA GLU A 59 -2.19 -15.47 -42.42
C GLU A 59 -1.16 -16.51 -41.99
N ARG A 60 -1.59 -17.78 -41.92
CA ARG A 60 -0.64 -18.91 -42.05
C ARG A 60 -1.24 -20.18 -42.64
N LEU A 61 -2.17 -20.04 -43.58
CA LEU A 61 -2.55 -21.12 -44.48
C LEU A 61 -2.02 -20.77 -45.88
N ALA A 62 -1.33 -21.72 -46.51
CA ALA A 62 -0.69 -21.65 -47.82
C ALA A 62 0.73 -21.04 -47.89
N ARG A 63 1.68 -21.58 -47.14
CA ARG A 63 3.04 -21.76 -47.68
C ARG A 63 3.36 -23.24 -47.76
N ARG A 64 3.34 -23.74 -48.99
CA ARG A 64 3.66 -25.11 -49.40
C ARG A 64 5.11 -25.40 -48.98
N GLU A 65 5.27 -26.23 -47.95
CA GLU A 65 6.56 -26.68 -47.46
C GLU A 65 7.05 -27.87 -48.32
N PRO A 66 8.33 -27.88 -48.72
CA PRO A 66 8.94 -28.99 -49.47
C PRO A 66 9.27 -30.19 -48.55
N SER A 67 8.92 -31.39 -49.05
CA SER A 67 9.35 -32.75 -48.66
C SER A 67 9.67 -33.07 -47.18
N PRO A 68 9.04 -34.08 -46.57
CA PRO A 68 9.37 -34.51 -45.22
C PRO A 68 10.81 -35.08 -45.14
N PRO A 69 11.62 -34.70 -44.13
CA PRO A 69 12.82 -35.45 -43.78
C PRO A 69 12.46 -36.84 -43.22
N PRO A 70 13.38 -37.81 -43.27
CA PRO A 70 13.12 -39.18 -42.86
C PRO A 70 12.64 -39.25 -41.41
N VAL A 71 11.52 -39.97 -41.22
CA VAL A 71 10.93 -40.32 -39.92
C VAL A 71 12.02 -41.02 -39.11
N ARG A 72 12.53 -40.36 -38.07
CA ARG A 72 13.29 -41.03 -37.02
C ARG A 72 12.28 -41.66 -36.07
N ASP A 73 12.39 -42.96 -35.87
CA ASP A 73 11.57 -43.70 -34.91
C ASP A 73 11.66 -43.01 -33.54
N PRO A 74 10.52 -42.74 -32.88
CA PRO A 74 10.53 -42.17 -31.55
C PRO A 74 11.27 -43.13 -30.60
N PRO A 75 12.18 -42.64 -29.74
CA PRO A 75 12.85 -43.50 -28.79
C PRO A 75 11.80 -44.19 -27.90
N PRO A 76 11.98 -45.48 -27.58
CA PRO A 76 11.02 -46.23 -26.79
C PRO A 76 10.83 -45.55 -25.43
N ILE A 77 9.58 -45.24 -25.13
CA ILE A 77 9.14 -44.70 -23.84
C ILE A 77 9.49 -45.75 -22.78
N ARG A 78 10.45 -45.44 -21.91
CA ARG A 78 10.81 -46.31 -20.78
C ARG A 78 9.93 -45.95 -19.60
N ILE A 79 9.18 -46.92 -19.11
CA ILE A 79 8.41 -46.82 -17.87
C ILE A 79 9.39 -47.09 -16.73
N GLY A 80 9.54 -46.14 -15.81
CA GLY A 80 10.39 -46.30 -14.64
C GLY A 80 9.89 -47.40 -13.70
N PRO A 81 10.71 -47.86 -12.74
CA PRO A 81 10.37 -48.96 -11.81
C PRO A 81 9.13 -48.69 -10.95
N GLU A 82 8.66 -47.44 -10.87
CA GLU A 82 7.47 -47.04 -10.11
C GLU A 82 6.20 -46.87 -10.98
N GLY A 83 6.24 -47.25 -12.27
CA GLY A 83 5.08 -47.15 -13.16
C GLY A 83 4.75 -45.73 -13.63
N VAL A 84 5.58 -44.74 -13.29
CA VAL A 84 5.46 -43.36 -13.77
C VAL A 84 6.17 -43.23 -15.12
N LEU A 85 5.48 -42.62 -16.10
CA LEU A 85 6.04 -42.29 -17.42
C LEU A 85 7.23 -41.34 -17.25
N GLU A 86 8.43 -41.85 -17.46
CA GLU A 86 9.66 -41.07 -17.44
C GLU A 86 9.73 -40.25 -18.75
N TYR A 87 9.06 -39.11 -18.78
CA TYR A 87 9.23 -38.15 -19.88
C TYR A 87 10.72 -37.77 -19.94
N ALA A 88 11.31 -37.85 -21.14
CA ALA A 88 12.74 -37.74 -21.42
C ALA A 88 13.39 -36.35 -21.16
N TYR A 89 12.94 -35.63 -20.14
CA TYR A 89 13.66 -34.49 -19.58
C TYR A 89 13.88 -34.68 -18.07
N PRO A 90 14.65 -35.70 -17.65
CA PRO A 90 15.07 -35.81 -16.28
C PRO A 90 16.10 -34.68 -16.04
N ARG A 91 15.65 -33.54 -15.49
CA ARG A 91 16.49 -32.46 -14.97
C ARG A 91 17.31 -31.65 -16.00
N GLY A 92 16.96 -31.68 -17.27
CA GLY A 92 17.54 -30.82 -18.32
C GLY A 92 16.78 -29.51 -18.51
N ARG A 93 17.46 -28.47 -19.02
CA ARG A 93 16.79 -27.23 -19.46
C ARG A 93 15.73 -27.60 -20.50
N VAL A 94 14.46 -27.35 -20.21
CA VAL A 94 13.36 -27.55 -21.16
C VAL A 94 13.71 -26.79 -22.45
N PRO A 95 13.80 -27.46 -23.62
CA PRO A 95 14.07 -26.77 -24.88
C PRO A 95 12.87 -25.88 -25.20
N GLY A 96 13.06 -24.58 -24.99
CA GLY A 96 12.08 -23.55 -25.22
C GLY A 96 12.70 -22.17 -24.97
N PRO A 97 12.12 -21.10 -25.53
CA PRO A 97 12.51 -19.75 -25.13
C PRO A 97 12.36 -19.61 -23.62
N ARG A 98 13.31 -18.92 -22.98
CA ARG A 98 13.20 -18.64 -21.54
C ARG A 98 11.82 -17.99 -21.30
N PRO A 99 11.12 -18.36 -20.21
CA PRO A 99 9.85 -17.73 -19.90
C PRO A 99 10.05 -16.20 -19.86
N PRO A 100 9.04 -15.43 -20.30
CA PRO A 100 9.12 -13.97 -20.26
C PRO A 100 9.55 -13.49 -18.88
N ARG A 101 10.33 -12.40 -18.80
CA ARG A 101 10.77 -11.85 -17.49
C ARG A 101 9.58 -11.54 -16.56
N SER A 102 8.41 -11.22 -17.10
CA SER A 102 7.16 -11.04 -16.34
C SER A 102 6.70 -12.30 -15.59
N TRP A 103 7.14 -13.49 -16.00
CA TRP A 103 6.80 -14.77 -15.35
C TRP A 103 7.86 -15.23 -14.35
N SER A 104 9.06 -14.65 -14.36
CA SER A 104 10.13 -15.04 -13.42
C SER A 104 9.79 -14.80 -11.95
N GLY A 105 8.81 -13.94 -11.65
CA GLY A 105 8.26 -13.77 -10.29
C GLY A 105 7.35 -14.92 -9.83
N LEU A 106 6.68 -15.62 -10.77
CA LEU A 106 5.87 -16.82 -10.47
C LEU A 106 6.74 -18.04 -10.15
N PHE A 107 7.98 -18.04 -10.64
CA PHE A 107 8.96 -19.10 -10.43
C PHE A 107 10.15 -18.62 -9.58
N ARG A 108 9.98 -17.59 -8.73
CA ARG A 108 11.01 -17.29 -7.73
C ARG A 108 11.21 -18.58 -6.93
N ASP A 109 12.41 -19.12 -7.07
CA ASP A 109 12.84 -20.46 -6.68
C ASP A 109 12.16 -20.93 -5.39
N GLY A 110 11.53 -22.11 -5.45
CA GLY A 110 11.03 -22.87 -4.29
C GLY A 110 12.14 -23.33 -3.34
N ARG A 111 13.08 -22.44 -3.02
CA ARG A 111 14.15 -22.66 -2.05
C ARG A 111 13.78 -22.13 -0.66
N ASP A 112 12.70 -21.36 -0.54
CA ASP A 112 12.13 -20.90 0.73
C ASP A 112 10.79 -21.58 1.06
N GLU A 113 10.48 -22.72 0.44
CA GLU A 113 9.30 -23.55 0.77
C GLU A 113 9.41 -24.20 2.17
N TYR A 114 10.57 -24.04 2.84
CA TYR A 114 10.81 -24.35 4.25
C TYR A 114 11.16 -23.11 5.08
N SER A 115 10.77 -21.89 4.66
CA SER A 115 10.65 -20.83 5.66
C SER A 115 9.53 -21.27 6.60
N SER A 116 9.92 -21.75 7.79
CA SER A 116 8.94 -22.18 8.79
C SER A 116 8.01 -20.99 9.03
N GLU A 117 6.71 -21.23 9.23
CA GLU A 117 5.80 -20.16 9.67
C GLU A 117 6.37 -19.42 10.89
N ASP A 118 7.12 -20.13 11.72
CA ASP A 118 7.80 -19.57 12.88
C ASP A 118 8.93 -18.61 12.51
N ASP A 119 9.66 -18.86 11.40
CA ASP A 119 10.67 -17.93 10.88
C ASP A 119 10.01 -16.65 10.36
N GLU A 120 8.88 -16.77 9.68
CA GLU A 120 8.13 -15.60 9.20
C GLU A 120 7.55 -14.80 10.37
N ARG A 121 7.02 -15.46 11.40
CA ARG A 121 6.55 -14.79 12.63
C ARG A 121 7.69 -14.08 13.35
N ALA A 122 8.83 -14.75 13.54
CA ALA A 122 10.01 -14.18 14.15
C ALA A 122 10.52 -12.98 13.35
N TRP A 123 10.53 -13.08 12.02
CA TRP A 123 10.90 -11.99 11.14
C TRP A 123 9.94 -10.80 11.26
N ARG A 124 8.61 -11.02 11.25
CA ARG A 124 7.61 -9.95 11.43
C ARG A 124 7.72 -9.30 12.80
N SER A 125 7.92 -10.09 13.85
CA SER A 125 8.15 -9.60 15.21
C SER A 125 9.39 -8.70 15.27
N ASN A 126 10.49 -9.12 14.66
CA ASN A 126 11.71 -8.32 14.58
C ASN A 126 11.49 -7.05 13.76
N ALA A 127 10.82 -7.16 12.61
CA ALA A 127 10.58 -6.03 11.72
C ALA A 127 9.69 -4.95 12.36
N LEU A 128 8.72 -5.33 13.19
CA LEU A 128 7.82 -4.42 13.89
C LEU A 128 8.35 -3.95 15.25
N SER A 129 9.45 -4.52 15.74
CA SER A 129 9.96 -4.26 17.10
C SER A 129 10.28 -2.78 17.35
N LEU A 130 10.95 -2.11 16.41
CA LEU A 130 11.33 -0.71 16.53
C LEU A 130 10.09 0.18 16.66
N ILE A 131 9.16 0.10 15.70
CA ILE A 131 7.96 0.95 15.73
C ILE A 131 7.09 0.66 16.96
N TYR A 132 6.93 -0.61 17.35
CA TYR A 132 6.15 -0.97 18.55
C TYR A 132 6.74 -0.45 19.85
N SER A 133 8.07 -0.30 19.95
CA SER A 133 8.73 0.28 21.12
C SER A 133 8.43 1.77 21.33
N HIS A 134 7.98 2.47 20.27
CA HIS A 134 7.64 3.89 20.31
C HIS A 134 6.13 4.17 20.34
N LEU A 135 5.29 3.16 20.07
CA LEU A 135 3.85 3.32 20.20
C LEU A 135 3.42 3.27 21.66
N ALA A 136 2.21 3.77 21.94
CA ALA A 136 1.60 3.62 23.25
C ALA A 136 1.60 2.13 23.65
N PRO A 137 2.08 1.78 24.86
CA PRO A 137 2.14 0.41 25.30
C PRO A 137 0.71 -0.15 25.27
N SER A 138 0.53 -1.22 24.51
CA SER A 138 -0.70 -1.98 24.62
C SER A 138 -0.72 -2.58 26.03
N PRO A 139 -1.84 -2.48 26.77
CA PRO A 139 -1.96 -3.12 28.06
C PRO A 139 -1.80 -4.63 27.84
N GLY A 140 -0.57 -5.15 27.96
CA GLY A 140 -0.22 -6.54 27.72
C GLY A 140 0.97 -6.81 26.81
N SER A 141 1.58 -5.80 26.19
CA SER A 141 2.71 -5.97 25.28
C SER A 141 4.09 -6.03 25.96
N ASP A 142 4.18 -5.87 27.28
CA ASP A 142 5.46 -5.88 28.00
C ASP A 142 5.97 -7.31 28.21
N GLY A 143 6.49 -7.91 27.13
CA GLY A 143 7.39 -9.06 27.17
C GLY A 143 6.87 -10.33 27.85
N ALA A 144 5.59 -10.38 28.23
CA ALA A 144 5.02 -11.53 28.90
C ALA A 144 4.93 -12.70 27.90
N PRO A 145 5.51 -13.88 28.22
CA PRO A 145 5.49 -15.03 27.32
C PRO A 145 4.08 -15.58 27.11
N VAL A 146 3.13 -15.23 27.99
CA VAL A 146 1.75 -15.71 27.96
C VAL A 146 0.82 -14.58 27.52
N PRO A 147 0.07 -14.75 26.42
CA PRO A 147 -0.97 -13.82 26.00
C PRO A 147 -2.04 -13.64 27.07
N ARG A 148 -2.57 -12.42 27.20
CA ARG A 148 -3.73 -12.17 28.08
C ARG A 148 -4.95 -12.97 27.64
N LEU A 149 -5.80 -13.33 28.60
CA LEU A 149 -7.05 -14.04 28.35
C LEU A 149 -7.92 -13.32 27.31
N THR A 150 -8.02 -11.99 27.39
CA THR A 150 -8.79 -11.18 26.43
C THR A 150 -8.30 -11.39 25.00
N LEU A 151 -6.99 -11.39 24.78
CA LEU A 151 -6.40 -11.63 23.47
C LEU A 151 -6.63 -13.07 23.01
N LEU A 152 -6.53 -14.06 23.89
CA LEU A 152 -6.85 -15.46 23.57
C LEU A 152 -8.32 -15.62 23.16
N CYS A 153 -9.24 -14.98 23.87
CA CYS A 153 -10.66 -14.96 23.52
C CYS A 153 -10.89 -14.29 22.16
N SER A 154 -10.26 -13.14 21.88
CA SER A 154 -10.37 -12.47 20.58
C SER A 154 -9.81 -13.32 19.44
N ARG A 155 -8.69 -14.04 19.66
CA ARG A 155 -8.15 -15.00 18.67
C ARG A 155 -9.13 -16.12 18.39
N TYR A 156 -9.71 -16.69 19.45
CA TYR A 156 -10.71 -17.73 19.31
C TYR A 156 -11.91 -17.22 18.50
N LEU A 157 -12.42 -16.04 18.81
CA LEU A 157 -13.50 -15.41 18.04
C LEU A 157 -13.12 -15.25 16.56
N VAL A 158 -11.93 -14.72 16.24
CA VAL A 158 -11.47 -14.59 14.84
C VAL A 158 -11.41 -15.96 14.13
N SER A 159 -11.03 -17.02 14.86
CA SER A 159 -10.93 -18.37 14.32
C SER A 159 -12.28 -19.02 14.02
N LEU A 160 -13.37 -18.56 14.65
CA LEU A 160 -14.73 -19.05 14.38
C LEU A 160 -15.30 -18.54 13.04
N TYR A 161 -14.67 -17.52 12.44
CA TYR A 161 -15.07 -16.95 11.15
C TYR A 161 -14.00 -17.23 10.08
N PRO A 162 -13.67 -18.48 9.75
CA PRO A 162 -12.67 -18.77 8.73
C PRO A 162 -13.20 -18.44 7.34
N GLY A 163 -12.40 -17.72 6.53
CA GLY A 163 -12.74 -17.43 5.13
C GLY A 163 -13.05 -15.97 4.83
N GLN A 164 -13.24 -15.71 3.54
CA GLN A 164 -13.50 -14.36 3.02
C GLN A 164 -14.96 -13.95 3.23
N ASP A 165 -15.90 -14.87 3.00
CA ASP A 165 -17.35 -14.64 3.13
C ASP A 165 -17.74 -14.41 4.61
N ALA A 166 -17.06 -15.08 5.55
CA ALA A 166 -17.23 -14.89 6.98
C ALA A 166 -16.74 -13.52 7.50
N SER A 167 -16.19 -12.66 6.63
CA SER A 167 -15.76 -11.31 7.03
C SER A 167 -16.94 -10.38 7.30
N GLU A 168 -18.06 -10.55 6.60
CA GLU A 168 -19.27 -9.76 6.83
C GLU A 168 -19.93 -10.17 8.16
N GLU A 169 -20.07 -11.48 8.39
CA GLU A 169 -20.58 -12.02 9.66
C GLU A 169 -19.70 -11.58 10.84
N PHE A 170 -18.36 -11.65 10.71
CA PHE A 170 -17.45 -11.15 11.75
C PHE A 170 -17.63 -9.64 12.02
N ALA A 171 -17.88 -8.85 10.97
CA ALA A 171 -18.10 -7.42 11.08
C ALA A 171 -19.41 -7.07 11.81
N GLU A 172 -20.44 -7.89 11.64
CA GLU A 172 -21.75 -7.69 12.27
C GLU A 172 -21.82 -8.27 13.68
N ASP A 173 -21.30 -9.49 13.88
CA ASP A 173 -21.45 -10.25 15.13
C ASP A 173 -20.42 -9.89 16.20
N VAL A 174 -19.21 -9.49 15.81
CA VAL A 174 -18.08 -9.36 16.74
C VAL A 174 -17.65 -7.92 16.92
N VAL A 175 -17.41 -7.20 15.82
CA VAL A 175 -16.83 -5.84 15.85
C VAL A 175 -17.62 -4.85 16.72
N PRO A 176 -18.98 -4.79 16.70
CA PRO A 176 -19.73 -3.81 17.48
C PRO A 176 -19.54 -3.97 19.00
N TYR A 177 -19.19 -5.17 19.44
CA TYR A 177 -18.99 -5.50 20.85
C TYR A 177 -17.53 -5.42 21.30
N LEU A 178 -16.59 -5.18 20.37
CA LEU A 178 -15.17 -5.03 20.69
C LEU A 178 -14.80 -3.54 20.91
N PRO A 179 -14.39 -3.16 22.13
CA PRO A 179 -13.80 -1.85 22.39
C PRO A 179 -12.61 -1.55 21.48
N GLY A 180 -12.42 -0.27 21.12
CA GLY A 180 -11.34 0.16 20.21
C GLY A 180 -9.95 -0.33 20.63
N HIS A 181 -9.62 -0.28 21.92
CA HIS A 181 -8.33 -0.76 22.42
C HIS A 181 -8.13 -2.29 22.21
N LEU A 182 -9.19 -3.11 22.37
CA LEU A 182 -9.09 -4.55 22.08
C LEU A 182 -8.98 -4.83 20.58
N ARG A 183 -9.68 -4.05 19.74
CA ARG A 183 -9.53 -4.11 18.28
C ARG A 183 -8.09 -3.79 17.87
N ARG A 184 -7.48 -2.76 18.46
CA ARG A 184 -6.07 -2.39 18.24
C ARG A 184 -5.13 -3.52 18.66
N ASP A 185 -5.32 -4.09 19.85
CA ASP A 185 -4.47 -5.16 20.37
C ASP A 185 -4.55 -6.42 19.49
N LEU A 186 -5.75 -6.76 19.01
CA LEU A 186 -5.97 -7.83 18.05
C LEU A 186 -5.25 -7.56 16.72
N ILE A 187 -5.35 -6.33 16.18
CA ILE A 187 -4.63 -5.93 14.95
C ILE A 187 -3.12 -6.07 15.14
N ARG A 188 -2.55 -5.50 16.21
CA ARG A 188 -1.10 -5.58 16.51
C ARG A 188 -0.62 -7.02 16.63
N TRP A 189 -1.38 -7.87 17.32
CA TRP A 189 -1.05 -9.28 17.47
C TRP A 189 -1.12 -10.03 16.12
N SER A 190 -2.20 -9.84 15.36
CA SER A 190 -2.38 -10.48 14.06
C SER A 190 -1.28 -10.09 13.07
N ALA A 191 -0.84 -8.83 13.09
CA ALA A 191 0.26 -8.35 12.25
C ALA A 191 1.55 -9.17 12.42
N VAL A 192 1.84 -9.67 13.63
CA VAL A 192 3.04 -10.49 13.93
C VAL A 192 2.80 -11.98 13.72
N HIS A 193 1.62 -12.49 14.06
CA HIS A 193 1.39 -13.94 14.11
C HIS A 193 0.64 -14.50 12.90
N ASP A 194 -0.42 -13.82 12.46
CA ASP A 194 -1.30 -14.26 11.38
C ASP A 194 -2.02 -13.03 10.78
N PRO A 195 -1.48 -12.41 9.70
CA PRO A 195 -1.99 -11.15 9.18
C PRO A 195 -3.44 -11.26 8.75
N LEU A 196 -4.29 -10.34 9.23
CA LEU A 196 -5.70 -10.35 8.86
C LEU A 196 -5.89 -10.07 7.35
N PRO A 197 -6.82 -10.77 6.69
CA PRO A 197 -7.29 -10.40 5.36
C PRO A 197 -7.82 -8.96 5.36
N THR A 198 -7.66 -8.26 4.23
CA THR A 198 -8.08 -6.85 4.06
C THR A 198 -9.52 -6.61 4.53
N ALA A 199 -10.46 -7.53 4.24
CA ALA A 199 -11.87 -7.40 4.62
C ALA A 199 -12.07 -7.35 6.16
N LYS A 200 -11.45 -8.29 6.89
CA LYS A 200 -11.48 -8.30 8.37
C LYS A 200 -10.75 -7.09 8.97
N LEU A 201 -9.63 -6.69 8.38
CA LEU A 201 -8.91 -5.49 8.81
C LEU A 201 -9.80 -4.24 8.66
N THR A 202 -10.48 -4.08 7.51
CA THR A 202 -11.41 -2.97 7.28
C THR A 202 -12.63 -3.01 8.19
N ALA A 203 -13.09 -4.21 8.57
CA ALA A 203 -14.17 -4.37 9.54
C ALA A 203 -13.75 -3.93 10.94
N LEU A 204 -12.51 -4.24 11.36
CA LEU A 204 -11.99 -3.80 12.66
C LEU A 204 -11.75 -2.29 12.72
N THR A 205 -11.35 -1.67 11.60
CA THR A 205 -11.16 -0.22 11.51
C THR A 205 -12.48 0.54 11.57
N GLU A 206 -12.47 1.71 12.21
CA GLU A 206 -13.64 2.59 12.24
C GLU A 206 -13.90 3.22 10.87
N SER A 207 -14.97 4.01 10.74
CA SER A 207 -15.28 4.72 9.49
C SER A 207 -14.15 5.63 9.00
N ASP A 208 -13.23 5.97 9.89
CA ASP A 208 -12.10 6.86 9.67
C ASP A 208 -10.84 6.08 9.23
N GLY A 209 -10.95 4.75 9.08
CA GLY A 209 -9.94 3.89 8.51
C GLY A 209 -8.82 3.48 9.47
N HIS A 210 -8.98 3.72 10.77
CA HIS A 210 -8.01 3.35 11.81
C HIS A 210 -8.73 2.87 13.08
N VAL A 211 -7.96 2.32 14.02
CA VAL A 211 -8.42 1.94 15.35
C VAL A 211 -7.56 2.63 16.38
N ASP A 212 -8.15 3.46 17.23
CA ASP A 212 -7.45 4.15 18.32
C ASP A 212 -6.20 4.92 17.83
N GLY A 213 -6.33 5.61 16.70
CA GLY A 213 -5.26 6.34 16.03
C GLY A 213 -4.25 5.50 15.22
N GLU A 214 -4.43 4.18 15.11
CA GLU A 214 -3.46 3.28 14.47
C GLU A 214 -4.04 2.49 13.29
N LEU A 215 -3.23 2.31 12.24
CA LEU A 215 -3.51 1.39 11.14
C LEU A 215 -2.27 0.55 10.82
N ILE A 216 -2.46 -0.77 10.81
CA ILE A 216 -1.40 -1.73 10.52
C ILE A 216 -1.87 -2.61 9.37
N VAL A 217 -1.13 -2.60 8.26
CA VAL A 217 -1.41 -3.42 7.09
C VAL A 217 -0.20 -4.30 6.82
N VAL A 218 -0.41 -5.61 6.79
CA VAL A 218 0.66 -6.58 6.62
C VAL A 218 0.35 -7.52 5.46
N GLY A 219 1.35 -7.69 4.59
CA GLY A 219 1.36 -8.70 3.54
C GLY A 219 1.30 -8.13 2.11
N PRO A 220 1.76 -8.93 1.12
CA PRO A 220 1.85 -8.51 -0.28
C PRO A 220 0.50 -8.44 -1.00
N ARG A 221 -0.49 -9.18 -0.50
CA ARG A 221 -1.87 -9.18 -1.03
C ARG A 221 -2.77 -8.20 -0.31
N ALA A 222 -2.32 -7.66 0.82
CA ALA A 222 -3.05 -6.61 1.50
C ALA A 222 -3.01 -5.35 0.62
N SER A 223 -4.13 -4.63 0.56
CA SER A 223 -4.19 -3.37 -0.17
C SER A 223 -5.00 -2.39 0.64
N LEU A 224 -4.48 -1.17 0.76
CA LEU A 224 -5.20 -0.06 1.34
C LEU A 224 -6.25 0.43 0.33
N PRO A 225 -7.54 0.51 0.70
CA PRO A 225 -8.52 1.18 -0.14
C PRO A 225 -8.08 2.62 -0.44
N ARG A 226 -8.32 3.10 -1.66
CA ARG A 226 -7.88 4.43 -2.11
C ARG A 226 -8.47 5.59 -1.31
N ASP A 227 -9.62 5.33 -0.68
CA ASP A 227 -10.38 6.33 0.05
C ASP A 227 -10.24 6.18 1.58
N VAL A 228 -9.33 5.32 2.09
CA VAL A 228 -9.13 5.13 3.56
C VAL A 228 -8.86 6.45 4.26
N PHE A 229 -8.01 7.30 3.69
CA PHE A 229 -7.63 8.57 4.32
C PHE A 229 -8.55 9.74 3.94
N ARG A 230 -9.49 9.51 3.02
CA ARG A 230 -10.47 10.54 2.69
C ARG A 230 -11.51 10.50 3.78
N THR A 231 -11.40 11.44 4.72
CA THR A 231 -12.47 11.72 5.69
C THR A 231 -13.77 11.74 4.93
N ARG A 232 -14.59 10.69 5.08
CA ARG A 232 -15.97 10.74 4.65
C ARG A 232 -16.56 11.78 5.57
N ARG A 233 -16.61 13.03 5.10
CA ARG A 233 -17.45 14.06 5.68
C ARG A 233 -18.81 13.40 5.68
N ARG A 234 -19.23 12.89 6.84
CA ARG A 234 -20.58 12.40 7.03
C ARG A 234 -21.39 13.62 6.68
N LEU A 235 -21.97 13.62 5.48
CA LEU A 235 -23.11 14.47 5.23
C LEU A 235 -24.02 14.11 6.40
N PRO A 236 -24.38 15.08 7.26
CA PRO A 236 -25.36 14.84 8.31
C PRO A 236 -26.45 14.04 7.63
N LEU A 237 -26.71 12.81 8.08
CA LEU A 237 -27.80 12.04 7.50
C LEU A 237 -28.99 12.97 7.66
N ASP A 238 -29.45 13.49 6.52
CA ASP A 238 -30.50 14.48 6.50
C ASP A 238 -31.63 13.90 7.33
N MET A 239 -32.02 14.71 8.30
CA MET A 239 -33.26 14.62 9.03
C MET A 239 -34.32 13.93 8.17
N PRO A 240 -35.06 12.95 8.73
CA PRO A 240 -36.14 12.31 8.00
C PRO A 240 -36.99 13.40 7.36
N HIS A 241 -37.16 13.29 6.04
CA HIS A 241 -38.07 14.13 5.29
C HIS A 241 -39.48 13.89 5.84
N SER A 242 -39.81 14.66 6.87
CA SER A 242 -41.16 14.86 7.36
C SER A 242 -41.74 16.03 6.57
N GLY A 243 -42.66 15.69 5.67
CA GLY A 243 -43.51 16.62 4.93
C GLY A 243 -43.71 16.13 3.50
N ALA A 244 -44.90 15.79 3.01
CA ALA A 244 -46.28 15.83 3.50
C ALA A 244 -47.12 14.92 2.53
N ALA A 245 -48.34 14.44 2.76
CA ALA A 245 -49.51 14.76 3.60
C ALA A 245 -50.38 13.45 3.70
N ALA A 246 -51.38 13.19 4.55
CA ALA A 246 -52.28 14.01 5.36
C ALA A 246 -53.01 13.09 6.41
N THR A 247 -53.48 13.71 7.50
CA THR A 247 -54.63 13.33 8.35
C THR A 247 -54.57 12.05 9.20
N GLN A 248 -54.31 12.20 10.52
CA GLN A 248 -55.37 12.22 11.57
C GLN A 248 -54.74 12.27 12.98
N THR A 249 -54.92 13.43 13.61
CA THR A 249 -55.29 13.67 15.02
C THR A 249 -55.29 12.48 16.01
N VAL A 250 -54.34 12.49 16.96
CA VAL A 250 -54.56 12.06 18.36
C VAL A 250 -53.75 13.00 19.27
N PRO A 251 -54.36 13.58 20.33
CA PRO A 251 -53.73 14.61 21.15
C PRO A 251 -52.92 14.04 22.33
N GLU A 252 -51.88 14.79 22.71
CA GLU A 252 -51.42 15.07 24.07
C GLU A 252 -51.36 13.91 25.08
N GLN A 253 -50.20 13.26 25.14
CA GLN A 253 -49.58 12.96 26.43
C GLN A 253 -48.18 13.57 26.42
N ALA A 254 -48.10 14.80 26.95
CA ALA A 254 -46.87 15.42 27.40
C ALA A 254 -46.30 14.57 28.54
N SER A 255 -45.47 13.59 28.20
CA SER A 255 -44.47 13.10 29.14
C SER A 255 -43.33 14.10 29.10
N ASP A 256 -43.29 14.99 30.10
CA ASP A 256 -42.14 15.75 30.57
C ASP A 256 -41.02 14.79 30.98
N SER A 257 -40.54 14.02 30.02
CA SER A 257 -39.25 13.37 30.09
C SER A 257 -38.29 14.26 29.33
N GLU A 258 -38.18 15.51 29.78
CA GLU A 258 -36.92 16.25 29.77
C GLU A 258 -35.93 15.38 30.54
N ALA A 259 -35.41 14.37 29.86
CA ALA A 259 -34.24 13.65 30.27
C ALA A 259 -33.18 14.72 30.40
N LEU A 260 -32.98 15.15 31.64
CA LEU A 260 -31.87 15.95 32.13
C LEU A 260 -30.64 15.54 31.32
N GLU A 261 -30.36 16.31 30.26
CA GLU A 261 -29.09 16.35 29.57
C GLU A 261 -28.12 16.89 30.62
N SER A 262 -27.73 15.97 31.51
CA SER A 262 -26.80 16.19 32.59
C SER A 262 -25.49 16.58 31.92
N TRP A 263 -25.25 17.88 31.86
CA TRP A 263 -24.00 18.51 31.42
C TRP A 263 -22.76 17.94 32.14
N ASP A 264 -22.96 17.23 33.27
CA ASP A 264 -21.93 16.57 34.06
C ASP A 264 -21.80 15.06 33.81
N SER A 265 -22.53 14.49 32.84
CA SER A 265 -22.33 13.10 32.42
C SER A 265 -21.22 13.05 31.36
N PRO A 266 -20.01 12.54 31.66
CA PRO A 266 -18.93 12.38 30.67
C PRO A 266 -19.23 11.32 29.59
N THR A 267 -20.50 11.03 29.33
CA THR A 267 -20.96 9.88 28.55
C THR A 267 -21.42 10.20 27.14
N SER A 268 -21.54 11.47 26.74
CA SER A 268 -22.20 11.81 25.47
C SER A 268 -21.56 12.93 24.64
N GLU A 269 -20.60 13.68 25.17
CA GLU A 269 -19.65 14.36 24.29
C GLU A 269 -18.82 13.26 23.63
N GLU A 270 -19.13 12.99 22.36
CA GLU A 270 -18.28 12.32 21.39
C GLU A 270 -16.81 12.48 21.81
N ARG A 271 -16.22 11.43 22.42
CA ARG A 271 -14.77 11.39 22.66
C ARG A 271 -14.17 11.78 21.32
N ALA A 272 -13.63 13.00 21.25
CA ALA A 272 -13.23 13.59 19.99
C ALA A 272 -12.35 12.56 19.29
N ARG A 273 -12.83 12.06 18.15
CA ARG A 273 -12.22 10.87 17.54
C ARG A 273 -10.74 11.11 17.40
N GLN A 274 -9.94 10.25 18.01
CA GLN A 274 -8.50 10.46 18.04
C GLN A 274 -8.01 10.44 16.60
N PRO A 275 -7.31 11.49 16.13
CA PRO A 275 -6.82 11.52 14.77
C PRO A 275 -5.84 10.37 14.56
N MET A 276 -5.71 9.92 13.33
CA MET A 276 -4.72 8.92 12.95
C MET A 276 -3.31 9.43 13.24
N GLN A 277 -2.58 8.71 14.08
CA GLN A 277 -1.22 9.04 14.54
C GLN A 277 -0.19 8.04 14.03
N ALA A 278 -0.55 6.76 13.87
CA ALA A 278 0.37 5.72 13.42
C ALA A 278 -0.09 5.01 12.14
N LEU A 279 0.82 4.87 11.18
CA LEU A 279 0.64 4.09 9.97
C LEU A 279 1.78 3.09 9.80
N ILE A 280 1.47 1.80 9.76
CA ILE A 280 2.44 0.72 9.61
C ILE A 280 2.07 -0.12 8.39
N LEU A 281 2.97 -0.20 7.42
CA LEU A 281 2.85 -1.00 6.21
C LEU A 281 4.01 -1.97 6.14
N LEU A 282 3.73 -3.28 6.15
CA LEU A 282 4.75 -4.32 6.09
C LEU A 282 4.53 -5.22 4.88
N SER A 283 5.50 -5.26 3.97
CA SER A 283 5.43 -6.03 2.73
C SER A 283 4.23 -5.68 1.84
N THR A 284 3.61 -4.51 2.04
CA THR A 284 2.40 -4.08 1.35
C THR A 284 2.75 -3.12 0.20
N PRO A 285 2.16 -3.26 -1.01
CA PRO A 285 2.38 -2.31 -2.08
C PRO A 285 1.81 -0.93 -1.70
N LEU A 286 2.63 0.12 -1.84
CA LEU A 286 2.24 1.50 -1.56
C LEU A 286 2.24 2.33 -2.85
N PRO A 287 1.06 2.56 -3.46
CA PRO A 287 0.94 3.46 -4.59
C PRO A 287 1.33 4.91 -4.23
N VAL A 288 2.01 5.60 -5.14
CA VAL A 288 2.48 6.99 -4.90
C VAL A 288 1.34 7.95 -4.58
N ASN A 289 0.17 7.78 -5.21
CA ASN A 289 -1.01 8.60 -4.94
C ASN A 289 -1.56 8.44 -3.52
N MET A 290 -1.31 7.29 -2.89
CA MET A 290 -1.72 7.03 -1.52
C MET A 290 -0.79 7.71 -0.52
N LEU A 291 0.52 7.75 -0.81
CA LEU A 291 1.49 8.51 -0.01
C LEU A 291 1.12 10.00 0.04
N LEU A 292 0.60 10.56 -1.07
CA LEU A 292 0.11 11.94 -1.11
C LEU A 292 -1.20 12.17 -0.33
N ALA A 293 -1.89 11.10 0.04
CA ALA A 293 -3.13 11.14 0.81
C ALA A 293 -2.91 10.83 2.29
N PHE A 294 -1.66 10.67 2.75
CA PHE A 294 -1.37 10.43 4.15
C PHE A 294 -1.87 11.59 5.03
N PRO A 295 -2.52 11.30 6.17
CA PRO A 295 -2.95 12.33 7.10
C PRO A 295 -1.74 13.13 7.63
N PRO A 296 -1.82 14.47 7.69
CA PRO A 296 -0.74 15.29 8.24
C PRO A 296 -0.56 15.11 9.76
N THR A 297 -1.52 14.45 10.42
CA THR A 297 -1.52 14.12 11.85
C THR A 297 -0.64 12.93 12.20
N LEU A 298 -0.08 12.22 11.20
CA LEU A 298 0.80 11.09 11.44
C LEU A 298 2.08 11.52 12.16
N THR A 299 2.34 10.89 13.31
CA THR A 299 3.55 11.03 14.11
C THR A 299 4.46 9.80 13.99
N HIS A 300 3.89 8.64 13.67
CA HIS A 300 4.59 7.36 13.56
C HIS A 300 4.33 6.73 12.20
N ILE A 301 5.38 6.53 11.41
CA ILE A 301 5.27 5.91 10.09
C ILE A 301 6.29 4.77 9.99
N ALA A 302 5.81 3.57 9.71
CA ALA A 302 6.65 2.43 9.36
C ALA A 302 6.29 1.93 7.96
N LEU A 303 7.26 1.97 7.05
CA LEU A 303 7.16 1.55 5.66
C LEU A 303 8.16 0.41 5.45
N LEU A 304 7.80 -0.80 5.83
CA LEU A 304 8.72 -1.92 6.00
C LEU A 304 8.66 -2.88 4.81
N ALA A 305 9.82 -3.28 4.30
CA ALA A 305 9.95 -4.29 3.24
C ALA A 305 9.02 -4.07 2.02
N LEU A 306 8.81 -2.81 1.61
CA LEU A 306 7.88 -2.50 0.52
C LEU A 306 8.38 -3.11 -0.80
N PRO A 307 7.49 -3.72 -1.60
CA PRO A 307 7.88 -4.37 -2.86
C PRO A 307 8.33 -3.37 -3.93
N THR A 308 7.92 -2.10 -3.81
CA THR A 308 8.21 -1.04 -4.78
C THR A 308 8.89 0.15 -4.11
N SER A 309 9.83 0.77 -4.84
CA SER A 309 10.46 2.02 -4.41
C SER A 309 9.41 3.11 -4.15
N THR A 310 9.49 3.72 -2.98
CA THR A 310 8.53 4.72 -2.50
C THR A 310 9.23 6.08 -2.36
N PRO A 311 8.64 7.18 -2.86
CA PRO A 311 9.27 8.50 -2.84
C PRO A 311 9.22 9.16 -1.44
N ILE A 312 9.97 8.60 -0.48
CA ILE A 312 10.00 9.04 0.92
C ILE A 312 10.48 10.50 1.08
N PHE A 313 11.23 11.04 0.12
CA PHE A 313 11.64 12.44 0.09
C PHE A 313 10.47 13.45 0.03
N ARG A 314 9.25 12.98 -0.26
CA ARG A 314 8.04 13.83 -0.22
C ARG A 314 7.36 13.88 1.14
N LEU A 315 7.62 12.91 2.01
CA LEU A 315 7.00 12.80 3.33
C LEU A 315 7.17 14.04 4.22
N PRO A 316 8.31 14.75 4.30
CA PRO A 316 8.43 15.91 5.20
C PRO A 316 7.41 17.02 4.87
N ARG A 317 6.94 17.10 3.61
CA ARG A 317 5.92 18.07 3.20
C ARG A 317 4.49 17.61 3.49
N ILE A 318 4.27 16.30 3.56
CA ILE A 318 2.94 15.69 3.69
C ILE A 318 2.62 15.42 5.16
N CYS A 319 3.59 14.83 5.88
CA CYS A 319 3.49 14.45 7.28
C CYS A 319 4.58 15.21 8.07
N PRO A 320 4.42 16.52 8.32
CA PRO A 320 5.45 17.32 9.00
C PRO A 320 5.60 16.99 10.48
N LEU A 321 4.66 16.22 11.06
CA LEU A 321 4.61 15.89 12.49
C LEU A 321 5.29 14.56 12.85
N VAL A 322 5.92 13.90 11.89
CA VAL A 322 6.52 12.58 12.12
C VAL A 322 7.70 12.67 13.08
N GLU A 323 7.61 11.89 14.15
CA GLU A 323 8.61 11.70 15.18
C GLU A 323 9.40 10.40 14.98
N VAL A 324 8.74 9.36 14.48
CA VAL A 324 9.36 8.04 14.21
C VAL A 324 9.11 7.66 12.76
N LEU A 325 10.20 7.50 12.00
CA LEU A 325 10.17 7.00 10.63
C LEU A 325 10.97 5.69 10.55
N ASP A 326 10.29 4.58 10.32
CA ASP A 326 10.93 3.30 10.09
C ASP A 326 10.80 2.91 8.60
N VAL A 327 11.94 2.82 7.91
CA VAL A 327 12.00 2.37 6.51
C VAL A 327 12.88 1.12 6.38
N SER A 328 12.93 0.31 7.43
CA SER A 328 13.71 -0.92 7.49
C SER A 328 13.32 -1.94 6.41
N PHE A 329 14.26 -2.80 6.06
CA PHE A 329 14.17 -3.92 5.11
C PHE A 329 13.84 -3.53 3.66
N ASN A 330 13.86 -2.23 3.33
CA ASN A 330 13.69 -1.75 1.96
C ASN A 330 15.01 -1.82 1.18
N LYS A 331 15.21 -2.91 0.43
CA LYS A 331 16.40 -3.10 -0.41
C LYS A 331 16.58 -2.00 -1.45
N TRP A 332 15.51 -1.37 -1.91
CA TRP A 332 15.57 -0.30 -2.92
C TRP A 332 16.22 1.00 -2.42
N LEU A 333 16.50 1.15 -1.12
CA LEU A 333 17.18 2.33 -0.57
C LEU A 333 18.67 2.41 -0.94
N THR A 334 19.34 1.27 -1.11
CA THR A 334 20.76 1.19 -1.49
C THR A 334 21.01 1.24 -2.99
N HIS A 335 20.00 0.93 -3.80
CA HIS A 335 20.17 0.85 -5.25
C HIS A 335 20.19 2.25 -5.85
N SER A 336 21.39 2.75 -6.19
CA SER A 336 21.53 3.89 -7.09
C SER A 336 21.10 3.45 -8.50
N HIS A 337 20.04 4.05 -9.02
CA HIS A 337 19.61 3.78 -10.39
C HIS A 337 20.52 4.55 -11.36
N ALA A 338 21.48 3.86 -11.98
CA ALA A 338 22.24 4.28 -13.18
C ALA A 338 22.50 5.80 -13.30
N GLY A 339 23.18 6.38 -12.31
CA GLY A 339 23.58 7.80 -12.31
C GLY A 339 22.69 8.73 -11.48
N ASN A 340 21.59 8.24 -10.91
CA ASN A 340 20.78 9.00 -9.97
C ASN A 340 21.26 8.81 -8.52
N GLU A 341 21.21 9.90 -7.77
CA GLU A 341 21.37 9.91 -6.33
C GLU A 341 20.45 8.87 -5.65
N SER A 342 20.92 8.29 -4.54
CA SER A 342 20.10 7.38 -3.75
C SER A 342 18.82 8.09 -3.26
N VAL A 343 17.76 7.33 -2.99
CA VAL A 343 16.49 7.95 -2.54
C VAL A 343 16.69 8.77 -1.28
N LEU A 344 17.56 8.32 -0.37
CA LEU A 344 17.94 9.03 0.86
C LEU A 344 18.79 10.27 0.61
N GLN A 345 19.56 10.31 -0.48
CA GLN A 345 20.32 11.50 -0.85
C GLN A 345 19.43 12.69 -1.22
N ARG A 346 18.25 12.40 -1.77
CA ARG A 346 17.26 13.40 -2.18
C ARG A 346 16.39 13.93 -1.04
N VAL A 347 16.49 13.36 0.16
CA VAL A 347 15.67 13.77 1.30
C VAL A 347 16.21 15.06 1.89
N GLU A 348 15.35 16.07 2.00
CA GLU A 348 15.61 17.33 2.71
C GLU A 348 15.49 17.07 4.23
N TRP A 349 16.56 16.56 4.86
CA TRP A 349 16.59 16.15 6.28
C TRP A 349 16.37 17.30 7.27
N ASP A 350 16.67 18.53 6.87
CA ASP A 350 16.42 19.78 7.57
C ASP A 350 14.92 20.03 7.80
N ARG A 351 14.05 19.54 6.91
CA ARG A 351 12.60 19.72 7.03
C ARG A 351 11.93 18.81 8.05
N TRP A 352 12.63 17.76 8.49
CA TRP A 352 12.12 16.79 9.45
C TRP A 352 12.30 17.26 10.90
N SER A 353 11.82 18.46 11.22
CA SER A 353 12.08 19.13 12.51
C SER A 353 11.68 18.33 13.76
N ARG A 354 10.69 17.43 13.64
CA ARG A 354 10.21 16.59 14.75
C ARG A 354 10.75 15.17 14.76
N LEU A 355 11.46 14.76 13.72
CA LEU A 355 11.99 13.40 13.62
C LEU A 355 12.99 13.16 14.76
N ARG A 356 12.73 12.12 15.55
CA ARG A 356 13.54 11.67 16.68
C ARG A 356 14.18 10.33 16.41
N VAL A 357 13.51 9.44 15.68
CA VAL A 357 13.99 8.08 15.42
C VAL A 357 13.87 7.74 13.94
N LEU A 358 14.94 7.20 13.37
CA LEU A 358 15.03 6.73 11.99
C LEU A 358 15.47 5.27 11.94
N GLY A 359 14.57 4.38 11.51
CA GLY A 359 14.83 2.95 11.33
C GLY A 359 15.36 2.63 9.93
N LEU A 360 16.55 2.02 9.86
CA LEU A 360 17.24 1.62 8.63
C LEU A 360 17.70 0.14 8.64
N THR A 361 17.21 -0.67 9.57
CA THR A 361 17.60 -2.08 9.73
C THR A 361 17.44 -2.86 8.44
N GLY A 362 18.45 -3.63 8.03
CA GLY A 362 18.37 -4.49 6.85
C GLY A 362 18.22 -3.77 5.50
N THR A 363 18.42 -2.45 5.46
CA THR A 363 18.41 -1.68 4.20
C THR A 363 19.77 -1.74 3.49
N GLY A 364 20.86 -1.90 4.25
CA GLY A 364 22.24 -1.86 3.77
C GLY A 364 22.82 -0.45 3.65
N VAL A 365 22.15 0.56 4.22
CA VAL A 365 22.65 1.93 4.30
C VAL A 365 23.76 2.00 5.35
N GLY A 366 24.88 2.65 5.02
CA GLY A 366 26.02 2.75 5.92
C GLY A 366 25.95 3.98 6.83
N GLU A 367 26.97 4.12 7.69
CA GLU A 367 27.09 5.20 8.68
C GLU A 367 27.23 6.60 8.05
N GLU A 368 27.47 6.71 6.74
CA GLU A 368 27.56 7.99 6.02
C GLU A 368 26.26 8.82 6.07
N ILE A 369 25.13 8.20 6.38
CA ILE A 369 23.84 8.88 6.50
C ILE A 369 23.72 9.71 7.79
N VAL A 370 24.43 9.31 8.85
CA VAL A 370 24.37 9.94 10.18
C VAL A 370 24.68 11.45 10.15
N PRO A 371 25.84 11.90 9.63
CA PRO A 371 26.15 13.33 9.61
C PRO A 371 25.17 14.14 8.76
N ARG A 372 24.51 13.51 7.77
CA ARG A 372 23.55 14.18 6.89
C ARG A 372 22.18 14.38 7.53
N VAL A 373 21.70 13.37 8.25
CA VAL A 373 20.42 13.44 8.98
C VAL A 373 20.50 14.45 10.13
N ASN A 374 21.64 14.49 10.81
CA ASN A 374 21.86 15.34 11.98
C ASN A 374 22.45 16.72 11.66
N MET A 375 22.66 17.04 10.38
CA MET A 375 23.22 18.34 9.99
C MET A 375 22.30 19.49 10.42
N GLY A 376 22.79 20.35 11.31
CA GLY A 376 22.07 21.54 11.79
C GLY A 376 20.99 21.29 12.83
N ARG A 377 20.92 20.08 13.41
CA ARG A 377 19.98 19.75 14.50
C ARG A 377 20.58 20.07 15.87
N TRP A 378 19.69 20.42 16.80
CA TRP A 378 20.05 20.60 18.22
C TRP A 378 19.97 19.30 19.02
N VAL A 379 19.07 18.41 18.60
CA VAL A 379 18.90 17.07 19.16
C VAL A 379 19.10 16.10 18.01
N ASP A 380 20.08 15.22 18.17
CA ASP A 380 20.37 14.19 17.17
C ASP A 380 19.19 13.22 17.03
N VAL A 381 18.95 12.78 15.80
CA VAL A 381 18.04 11.68 15.49
C VAL A 381 18.75 10.39 15.87
N ASP A 382 18.05 9.53 16.60
CA ASP A 382 18.49 8.17 16.88
C ASP A 382 18.30 7.31 15.63
N ILE A 383 19.40 6.79 15.08
CA ILE A 383 19.41 6.04 13.83
C ILE A 383 19.69 4.57 14.15
N VAL A 384 18.67 3.73 13.96
CA VAL A 384 18.71 2.31 14.30
C VAL A 384 18.96 1.47 13.06
N GLY A 385 19.83 0.46 13.17
CA GLY A 385 20.01 -0.56 12.13
C GLY A 385 21.01 -0.20 11.02
N LEU A 386 21.95 0.69 11.30
CA LEU A 386 23.09 0.98 10.41
C LEU A 386 24.00 -0.23 10.32
N VAL A 387 24.52 -0.49 9.11
CA VAL A 387 25.54 -1.51 8.90
C VAL A 387 26.90 -0.83 9.09
N SER A 388 27.70 -1.32 10.04
CA SER A 388 29.05 -0.80 10.19
C SER A 388 29.87 -1.17 8.95
N VAL A 389 30.72 -0.25 8.49
CA VAL A 389 31.57 -0.46 7.30
C VAL A 389 32.41 -1.73 7.43
N LYS A 390 32.82 -2.07 8.67
CA LYS A 390 33.56 -3.30 8.98
C LYS A 390 32.75 -4.55 8.66
N ASP A 391 31.47 -4.57 9.04
CA ASP A 391 30.56 -5.69 8.81
C ASP A 391 30.21 -5.84 7.32
N ALA A 392 30.07 -4.71 6.62
CA ALA A 392 29.87 -4.69 5.17
C ALA A 392 31.09 -5.26 4.44
N MET A 393 32.32 -4.93 4.88
CA MET A 393 33.55 -5.45 4.29
C MET A 393 33.78 -6.93 4.59
N SER A 394 33.47 -7.42 5.81
CA SER A 394 33.62 -8.84 6.15
C SER A 394 32.69 -9.74 5.32
N ASN A 395 31.50 -9.25 4.98
CA ASN A 395 30.56 -9.99 4.14
C ASN A 395 31.01 -10.11 2.67
N LEU A 396 31.82 -9.16 2.17
CA LEU A 396 32.39 -9.23 0.83
C LEU A 396 33.53 -10.26 0.73
N THR A 397 34.31 -10.45 1.81
CA THR A 397 35.42 -11.41 1.83
C THR A 397 35.00 -12.87 1.95
N LEU A 398 33.80 -13.17 2.46
CA LEU A 398 33.29 -14.54 2.62
C LEU A 398 32.53 -15.06 1.37
N GLY A 399 32.28 -14.21 0.38
CA GLY A 399 31.56 -14.54 -0.85
C GLY A 399 32.45 -14.85 -2.06
N LEU A 400 33.77 -14.85 -1.88
CA LEU A 400 34.79 -15.24 -2.87
C LEU A 400 35.44 -16.55 -2.42
#